data_AF-A0A661KHI1-F1
#
_entry.id   AF-A0A661KHI1-F1
#
_cell.length_a   1.000
_cell.length_b   1.000
_cell.length_c   1.000
_cell.angle_alpha   90.00
_cell.angle_beta   90.00
_cell.angle_gamma   90.00
#
_symmetry.space_group_name_H-M   'P 1'
#
loop_
_entity.id
_entity.type
_entity.pdbx_description
1 polymer ?
#
loop_
_entity_poly.entity_id
_entity_poly.type
_entity_poly.pdbx_seq_one_letter_code
_entity_poly.pdbx_strand_id
1 'polypeptide(L)'
;MDAFGIVHRDYKGETVIGETFSHMAGETSGGRQVEGRLGTGLEQIRSPKFIQKDGGLHRVVWMPKEIKERYREVIEAKGLYDKIATEEDVKNTDELMAWLDEHKHPWLLGEVELPE
;
A
#
# COMPACT_ATOMS: atom_id res chain seq x y z
N MET A 1 4.55 -12.45 -1.04
CA MET A 1 3.51 -11.78 -0.25
C MET A 1 2.50 -11.21 -1.22
N ASP A 2 1.20 -11.42 -0.99
CA ASP A 2 0.14 -10.98 -1.90
C ASP A 2 -0.57 -9.73 -1.37
N ALA A 3 0.13 -8.58 -1.37
CA ALA A 3 -0.34 -7.34 -0.76
C ALA A 3 0.04 -6.10 -1.58
N PHE A 4 -0.52 -4.94 -1.23
CA PHE A 4 -0.32 -3.70 -1.98
C PHE A 4 0.58 -2.69 -1.27
N GLY A 5 1.41 -2.02 -2.05
CA GLY A 5 2.08 -0.78 -1.67
C GLY A 5 1.49 0.41 -2.42
N ILE A 6 1.48 1.59 -1.80
CA ILE A 6 1.03 2.83 -2.46
C ILE A 6 2.23 3.78 -2.54
N VAL A 7 2.42 4.41 -3.70
CA VAL A 7 3.42 5.48 -3.88
C VAL A 7 2.84 6.59 -4.74
N HIS A 8 3.27 7.83 -4.49
CA HIS A 8 2.83 9.01 -5.25
C HIS A 8 3.95 9.58 -6.13
N ARG A 9 3.56 10.33 -7.16
CA ARG A 9 4.45 10.93 -8.18
C ARG A 9 5.57 11.81 -7.65
N ASP A 10 5.39 12.41 -6.49
CA ASP A 10 6.37 13.35 -5.93
C ASP A 10 7.37 12.65 -5.01
N TYR A 11 7.11 11.40 -4.64
CA TYR A 11 8.07 10.56 -3.91
C TYR A 11 9.32 10.31 -4.75
N LYS A 12 10.49 10.62 -4.19
CA LYS A 12 11.80 10.54 -4.88
C LYS A 12 12.61 9.30 -4.52
N GLY A 13 12.16 8.52 -3.54
CA GLY A 13 12.83 7.30 -3.11
C GLY A 13 12.47 6.08 -3.94
N GLU A 14 13.09 4.96 -3.58
CA GLU A 14 12.70 3.63 -4.02
C GLU A 14 11.67 3.06 -3.05
N THR A 15 10.71 2.32 -3.58
CA THR A 15 9.79 1.52 -2.77
C THR A 15 10.49 0.24 -2.29
N VAL A 16 9.86 -0.45 -1.34
CA VAL A 16 10.32 -1.76 -0.81
C VAL A 16 10.52 -2.85 -1.87
N ILE A 17 9.94 -2.70 -3.06
CA ILE A 17 10.15 -3.63 -4.20
C ILE A 17 11.33 -3.22 -5.10
N GLY A 18 12.09 -2.19 -4.72
CA GLY A 18 13.23 -1.69 -5.50
C GLY A 18 12.86 -0.85 -6.71
N GLU A 19 11.62 -0.34 -6.78
CA GLU A 19 11.15 0.47 -7.91
C GLU A 19 10.80 1.90 -7.51
N THR A 20 11.05 2.84 -8.43
CA THR A 20 10.61 4.23 -8.31
C THR A 20 9.22 4.42 -8.93
N PHE A 21 8.51 5.49 -8.54
CA PHE A 21 7.24 5.84 -9.17
C PHE A 21 7.36 6.01 -10.69
N SER A 22 8.42 6.67 -11.17
CA SER A 22 8.61 6.94 -12.60
C SER A 22 8.74 5.66 -13.42
N HIS A 23 9.41 4.64 -12.87
CA HIS A 23 9.52 3.33 -13.51
C HIS A 23 8.15 2.66 -13.62
N MET A 24 7.41 2.59 -12.50
CA MET A 24 6.07 1.99 -12.47
C MET A 24 5.06 2.71 -13.37
N ALA A 25 5.11 4.04 -13.41
CA ALA A 25 4.28 4.86 -14.28
C ALA A 25 4.60 4.62 -15.76
N GLY A 26 5.87 4.39 -16.10
CA GLY A 26 6.29 4.02 -17.45
C GLY A 26 5.70 2.69 -17.90
N GLU A 27 5.76 1.67 -17.05
CA GLU A 27 5.25 0.32 -17.35
C GLU A 27 3.72 0.25 -17.51
N THR A 28 2.99 1.09 -16.77
CA THR A 28 1.52 1.19 -16.82
C THR A 28 1.02 2.24 -17.82
N SER A 29 1.92 2.88 -18.56
CA SER A 29 1.56 3.91 -19.55
C SER A 29 0.99 3.32 -20.85
N GLY A 30 0.41 4.19 -21.68
CA GLY A 30 -0.06 3.82 -23.02
C GLY A 30 -1.29 2.90 -23.05
N GLY A 31 -2.07 2.87 -21.97
CA GLY A 31 -3.27 2.03 -21.86
C GLY A 31 -2.98 0.55 -21.62
N ARG A 32 -1.74 0.19 -21.28
CA ARG A 32 -1.37 -1.18 -20.92
C ARG A 32 -1.91 -1.52 -19.54
N GLN A 33 -2.60 -2.65 -19.44
CA GLN A 33 -3.01 -3.22 -18.16
C GLN A 33 -1.94 -4.22 -17.71
N VAL A 34 -1.36 -3.96 -16.55
CA VAL A 34 -0.36 -4.84 -15.92
C VAL A 34 -1.00 -5.39 -14.66
N GLU A 35 -1.10 -6.70 -14.58
CA GLU A 35 -1.64 -7.38 -13.39
C GLU A 35 -0.84 -7.00 -12.14
N GLY A 36 -1.54 -6.77 -11.02
CA GLY A 36 -0.93 -6.32 -9.77
C GLY A 36 -0.55 -4.84 -9.73
N ARG A 37 -0.82 -4.05 -10.79
CA ARG A 37 -0.56 -2.61 -10.80
C ARG A 37 -1.82 -1.80 -11.14
N LEU A 38 -2.02 -0.72 -10.39
CA LEU A 38 -3.19 0.15 -10.56
C LEU A 38 -2.78 1.62 -10.41
N GLY A 39 -3.01 2.40 -11.46
CA GLY A 39 -2.95 3.86 -11.39
C GLY A 39 -4.26 4.42 -10.83
N THR A 40 -4.18 5.17 -9.73
CA THR A 40 -5.36 5.81 -9.11
C THR A 40 -5.02 7.15 -8.48
N GLY A 41 -6.04 7.97 -8.21
CA GLY A 41 -5.89 9.21 -7.46
C GLY A 41 -5.82 8.94 -5.96
N LEU A 42 -4.93 9.63 -5.23
CA LEU A 42 -4.75 9.43 -3.79
C LEU A 42 -6.04 9.62 -2.98
N GLU A 43 -6.93 10.53 -3.38
CA GLU A 43 -8.22 10.74 -2.71
C GLU A 43 -9.12 9.50 -2.69
N GLN A 44 -8.88 8.52 -3.56
CA GLN A 44 -9.59 7.24 -3.49
C GLN A 44 -9.33 6.51 -2.17
N ILE A 45 -8.22 6.76 -1.46
CA ILE A 45 -7.94 6.19 -0.13
C ILE A 45 -9.08 6.50 0.88
N ARG A 46 -9.72 7.67 0.77
CA ARG A 46 -10.86 8.05 1.62
C ARG A 46 -12.15 7.28 1.28
N SER A 47 -12.22 6.71 0.07
CA SER A 47 -13.42 6.06 -0.43
C SER A 47 -13.60 4.69 0.21
N PRO A 48 -14.82 4.33 0.67
CA PRO A 48 -15.12 2.96 1.09
C PRO A 48 -15.00 1.96 -0.08
N LYS A 49 -15.00 2.44 -1.33
CA LYS A 49 -14.86 1.61 -2.54
C LYS A 49 -13.42 1.38 -2.97
N PHE A 50 -12.43 1.95 -2.26
CA PHE A 50 -11.01 1.78 -2.57
C PHE A 50 -10.66 0.31 -2.63
N ILE A 51 -10.37 -0.21 -3.83
CA ILE A 51 -10.01 -1.63 -4.12
C ILE A 51 -10.79 -2.63 -3.26
N GLN A 52 -12.08 -2.38 -3.03
CA GLN A 52 -12.86 -3.08 -2.00
C GLN A 52 -12.96 -4.58 -2.26
N LYS A 53 -12.93 -5.00 -3.53
CA LYS A 53 -12.95 -6.41 -3.94
C LYS A 53 -11.64 -7.12 -3.64
N ASP A 54 -10.56 -6.36 -3.48
CA ASP A 54 -9.22 -6.86 -3.19
C ASP A 54 -8.84 -6.70 -1.71
N GLY A 55 -9.79 -6.34 -0.82
CA GLY A 55 -9.56 -6.18 0.62
C GLY A 55 -9.33 -4.73 1.07
N GLY A 56 -9.37 -3.77 0.14
CA GLY A 56 -9.28 -2.35 0.45
C GLY A 56 -7.98 -1.97 1.16
N LEU A 57 -8.09 -1.01 2.08
CA LEU A 57 -6.94 -0.56 2.89
C LEU A 57 -6.34 -1.68 3.76
N HIS A 58 -7.11 -2.73 4.11
CA HIS A 58 -6.58 -3.82 4.93
C HIS A 58 -5.59 -4.71 4.19
N ARG A 59 -5.42 -4.56 2.88
CA ARG A 59 -4.35 -5.24 2.10
C ARG A 59 -3.20 -4.31 1.74
N VAL A 60 -3.25 -3.05 2.16
CA VAL A 60 -2.16 -2.10 1.96
C VAL A 60 -1.18 -2.22 3.12
N VAL A 61 0.07 -2.57 2.82
CA VAL A 61 1.08 -2.92 3.84
C VAL A 61 2.23 -1.92 3.89
N TRP A 62 2.37 -1.07 2.86
CA TRP A 62 3.42 -0.07 2.79
C TRP A 62 2.95 1.19 2.05
N MET A 63 3.35 2.35 2.54
CA MET A 63 3.20 3.64 1.83
C MET A 63 4.18 4.68 2.38
N PRO A 64 4.58 5.70 1.59
CA PRO A 64 5.36 6.81 2.10
C PRO A 64 4.70 7.48 3.31
N LYS A 65 5.50 7.90 4.28
CA LYS A 65 5.04 8.59 5.50
C LYS A 65 4.18 9.80 5.18
N GLU A 66 4.48 10.55 4.12
CA GLU A 66 3.65 11.67 3.67
C GLU A 66 2.20 11.25 3.37
N ILE A 67 2.00 10.10 2.69
CA ILE A 67 0.66 9.57 2.42
C ILE A 67 0.01 9.12 3.72
N LYS A 68 0.75 8.38 4.55
CA LYS A 68 0.27 7.85 5.83
C LYS A 68 -0.23 8.96 6.76
N GLU A 69 0.50 10.06 6.86
CA GLU A 69 0.11 11.23 7.64
C GLU A 69 -1.06 12.00 7.00
N ARG A 70 -1.07 12.17 5.68
CA ARG A 70 -2.15 12.86 4.96
C ARG A 70 -3.52 12.20 5.15
N TYR A 71 -3.55 10.86 5.24
CA TYR A 71 -4.78 10.08 5.39
C TYR A 71 -4.90 9.43 6.76
N ARG A 72 -4.18 9.94 7.76
CA ARG A 72 -4.15 9.42 9.14
C ARG A 72 -5.53 9.09 9.68
N GLU A 73 -6.47 10.04 9.63
CA GLU A 73 -7.83 9.84 10.17
C GLU A 73 -8.54 8.62 9.56
N VAL A 74 -8.40 8.39 8.25
CA VAL A 74 -9.03 7.26 7.55
C VAL A 74 -8.34 5.94 7.90
N ILE A 75 -7.02 5.97 8.04
CA ILE A 75 -6.20 4.79 8.37
C ILE A 75 -6.42 4.39 9.85
N GLU A 76 -6.44 5.36 10.76
CA GLU A 76 -6.72 5.16 12.20
C GLU A 76 -8.15 4.68 12.43
N ALA A 77 -9.14 5.21 11.71
CA ALA A 77 -10.53 4.74 11.78
C ALA A 77 -10.68 3.24 11.41
N LYS A 78 -9.70 2.67 10.70
CA LYS A 78 -9.63 1.24 10.37
C LYS A 78 -8.68 0.44 11.28
N GLY A 79 -8.04 1.07 12.26
CA GLY A 79 -7.06 0.41 13.14
C GLY A 79 -5.78 -0.02 12.42
N LEU A 80 -5.42 0.67 11.32
CA LEU A 80 -4.30 0.29 10.46
C LEU A 80 -3.06 1.19 10.64
N TYR A 81 -3.15 2.26 11.44
CA TYR A 81 -2.10 3.28 11.46
C TYR A 81 -0.74 2.71 11.87
N ASP A 82 -0.68 2.00 12.99
CA ASP A 82 0.56 1.36 13.46
C ASP A 82 0.83 0.02 12.78
N LYS A 83 0.03 -0.34 11.77
CA LYS A 83 0.13 -1.62 11.06
C LYS A 83 0.64 -1.46 9.63
N ILE A 84 0.79 -0.25 9.09
CA ILE A 84 1.29 -0.03 7.73
C ILE A 84 2.71 0.54 7.80
N ALA A 85 3.68 -0.10 7.15
CA ALA A 85 5.06 0.34 7.14
C ALA A 85 5.27 1.55 6.21
N THR A 86 6.37 2.27 6.43
CA THR A 86 6.83 3.40 5.61
C THR A 86 8.27 3.21 5.16
N GLU A 87 8.78 4.16 4.38
CA GLU A 87 10.18 4.23 3.97
C GLU A 87 11.16 4.46 5.14
N GLU A 88 10.67 4.91 6.30
CA GLU A 88 11.47 5.06 7.52
C GLU A 88 11.60 3.74 8.29
N ASP A 89 10.64 2.82 8.12
CA ASP A 89 10.56 1.57 8.88
C ASP A 89 11.35 0.43 8.21
N VAL A 90 11.21 0.29 6.89
CA VAL A 90 11.76 -0.83 6.11
C VAL A 90 12.17 -0.38 4.71
N LYS A 91 13.19 -1.04 4.14
CA LYS A 91 13.75 -0.68 2.82
C LYS A 91 13.57 -1.75 1.74
N ASN A 92 13.21 -2.98 2.12
CA ASN A 92 13.04 -4.08 1.18
C ASN A 92 11.91 -5.02 1.63
N THR A 93 11.54 -5.97 0.77
CA THR A 93 10.45 -6.92 1.03
C THR A 93 10.72 -7.87 2.20
N ASP A 94 11.99 -8.23 2.46
CA ASP A 94 12.34 -9.16 3.53
C ASP A 94 12.16 -8.49 4.90
N GLU A 95 12.64 -7.25 5.04
CA GLU A 95 12.41 -6.41 6.22
C GLU A 95 10.91 -6.12 6.41
N LEU A 96 10.19 -5.83 5.33
CA LEU A 96 8.75 -5.59 5.38
C LEU A 96 8.00 -6.80 5.94
N MET A 97 8.31 -8.01 5.48
CA MET A 97 7.66 -9.23 5.99
C MET A 97 7.86 -9.41 7.50
N ALA A 98 9.08 -9.19 8.00
CA ALA A 98 9.38 -9.28 9.42
C ALA A 98 8.64 -8.20 10.23
N TRP A 99 8.65 -6.95 9.76
CA TRP A 99 7.99 -5.82 10.40
C TRP A 99 6.48 -6.05 10.52
N LEU A 100 5.84 -6.55 9.47
CA LEU A 100 4.40 -6.79 9.46
C LEU A 100 3.96 -7.93 10.37
N ASP A 101 4.80 -8.98 10.54
CA ASP A 101 4.52 -10.03 11.52
C ASP A 101 4.62 -9.49 12.96
N GLU A 102 5.62 -8.67 13.25
CA GLU A 102 5.78 -8.01 14.55
C GLU A 102 4.57 -7.11 14.88
N HIS A 103 4.11 -6.32 13.90
CA HIS A 103 2.99 -5.38 14.05
C HIS A 103 1.61 -6.02 13.85
N LYS A 104 1.55 -7.34 13.63
CA LYS A 104 0.31 -8.12 13.53
C LYS A 104 -0.67 -7.50 12.52
N HIS A 105 -0.15 -7.30 11.30
CA HIS A 105 -0.94 -6.76 10.19
C HIS A 105 -2.12 -7.69 9.85
N PRO A 106 -3.37 -7.20 9.75
CA PRO A 106 -4.57 -8.04 9.60
C PRO A 106 -4.54 -8.94 8.35
N TRP A 107 -3.98 -8.44 7.23
CA TRP A 107 -3.77 -9.27 6.04
C TRP A 107 -2.95 -10.53 6.29
N LEU A 108 -1.89 -10.46 7.10
CA LEU A 108 -1.06 -11.63 7.42
C LEU A 108 -1.74 -12.57 8.40
N LEU A 109 -2.62 -12.05 9.26
CA LEU A 109 -3.41 -12.85 10.19
C LEU A 109 -4.59 -13.57 9.52
N GLY A 110 -4.89 -13.26 8.25
CA GLY A 110 -6.05 -13.82 7.55
C GLY A 110 -7.38 -13.25 8.03
N GLU A 111 -7.38 -12.08 8.67
CA GLU A 111 -8.59 -11.43 9.20
C GLU A 111 -9.39 -10.66 8.13
N VAL A 112 -8.87 -10.61 6.90
CA VAL A 112 -9.46 -9.85 5.80
C VAL A 112 -10.16 -10.81 4.84
N GLU A 113 -11.49 -10.85 4.90
CA GLU A 113 -12.31 -11.59 3.95
C GLU A 113 -12.47 -10.80 2.64
N LEU A 114 -12.19 -11.44 1.51
CA LEU A 114 -12.43 -10.86 0.19
C LEU A 114 -13.91 -11.10 -0.18
N PRO A 115 -14.60 -10.08 -0.74
CA PRO A 115 -15.95 -10.28 -1.26
C PRO A 115 -15.95 -11.33 -2.37
N GLU A 116 -16.97 -12.20 -2.40
CA GLU A 116 -17.25 -13.12 -3.52
C GLU A 116 -17.49 -12.40 -4.86
#